data_AF-A0A933X0M4-F1
#
_entry.id   AF-A0A933X0M4-F1
#
_cell.length_a   1.000
_cell.length_b   1.000
_cell.length_c   1.000
_cell.angle_alpha   90.00
_cell.angle_beta   90.00
_cell.angle_gamma   90.00
#
_symmetry.space_group_name_H-M   'P 1'
#
loop_
_entity.id
_entity.type
_entity.pdbx_description
1 polymer ?
#
loop_
_entity_poly.entity_id
_entity_poly.type
_entity_poly.pdbx_seq_one_letter_code
_entity_poly.pdbx_strand_id
1 'polypeptide(L)'
;MLPSTIDVLKSVLRADPTLSPAERVSLMARLRQKPEDPRAEDAAKSGVRIIRRCEAARLLSCSTRTLDKLATAGLLPRRKLPGRVRASGFLASDVDALIATRMLRPAA
;
A
#
# COMPACT_ATOMS: atom_id res chain seq x y z
N MET A 1 22.06 10.45 -12.70
CA MET A 1 21.96 10.72 -14.16
C MET A 1 22.96 11.80 -14.52
N LEU A 2 23.72 11.63 -15.61
CA LEU A 2 24.59 12.70 -16.13
C LEU A 2 23.72 13.82 -16.72
N PRO A 3 24.12 15.10 -16.59
CA PRO A 3 23.35 16.23 -17.12
C PRO A 3 23.15 16.15 -18.64
N SER A 4 24.16 15.67 -19.36
CA SER A 4 24.09 15.42 -20.81
C SER A 4 22.98 14.44 -21.20
N THR A 5 22.74 13.40 -20.40
CA THR A 5 21.68 12.42 -20.66
C THR A 5 20.29 13.03 -20.49
N ILE A 6 20.12 13.95 -19.53
CA ILE A 6 18.84 14.63 -19.30
C ILE A 6 18.48 15.51 -20.51
N ASP A 7 19.46 16.16 -21.12
CA ASP A 7 19.22 17.05 -22.27
C ASP A 7 18.90 16.28 -23.54
N VAL A 8 19.53 15.12 -23.76
CA VAL A 8 19.14 14.18 -24.83
C VAL A 8 17.72 13.69 -24.63
N LEU A 9 17.34 13.30 -23.41
CA LEU A 9 15.98 12.85 -23.13
C LEU A 9 14.95 13.97 -23.35
N LYS A 10 15.28 15.23 -23.02
CA LYS A 10 14.39 16.37 -23.24
C LYS A 10 14.18 16.65 -24.72
N SER A 11 15.23 16.55 -25.54
CA SER A 11 15.12 16.79 -26.98
C SER A 11 14.27 15.71 -27.65
N VAL A 12 14.46 14.45 -27.28
CA VAL A 12 13.66 13.31 -27.77
C VAL A 12 12.18 13.47 -27.38
N LEU A 13 11.88 13.74 -26.10
CA LEU A 13 10.48 13.90 -25.66
C LEU A 13 9.79 15.13 -26.28
N ARG A 14 10.55 16.18 -26.64
CA ARG A 14 10.01 17.35 -27.35
C ARG A 14 9.71 17.05 -28.82
N ALA A 15 10.51 16.22 -29.47
CA ALA A 15 10.32 15.83 -30.85
C ALA A 15 9.12 14.88 -31.05
N ASP A 16 8.72 14.15 -30.00
CA ASP A 16 7.58 13.24 -30.03
C ASP A 16 6.24 14.00 -29.98
N PRO A 17 5.41 13.97 -31.05
CA PRO A 17 4.12 14.64 -31.09
C PRO A 17 3.00 13.85 -30.39
N THR A 18 3.23 12.58 -30.03
CA THR A 18 2.20 11.72 -29.42
C THR A 18 1.99 12.00 -27.94
N LEU A 19 2.94 12.67 -27.30
CA LEU A 19 2.89 12.98 -25.87
C LEU A 19 2.41 14.40 -25.61
N SER A 20 1.49 14.53 -24.66
CA SER A 20 1.08 15.83 -24.13
C SER A 20 2.20 16.47 -23.28
N PRO A 21 2.21 17.80 -23.12
CA PRO A 21 3.16 18.47 -22.23
C PRO A 21 3.16 17.92 -20.79
N ALA A 22 1.99 17.53 -20.27
CA ALA A 22 1.85 16.96 -18.93
C ALA A 22 2.53 15.59 -18.81
N GLU A 23 2.37 14.72 -19.82
CA GLU A 23 3.02 13.41 -19.86
C GLU A 23 4.54 13.53 -19.97
N ARG A 24 5.05 14.48 -20.75
CA ARG A 24 6.50 14.76 -20.86
C ARG A 24 7.10 15.13 -19.50
N VAL A 25 6.43 15.99 -18.73
CA VAL A 25 6.87 16.38 -17.38
C VAL A 25 6.85 15.18 -16.42
N SER A 26 5.80 14.36 -16.48
CA SER A 26 5.66 13.15 -15.66
C SER A 26 6.76 12.12 -15.95
N LEU A 27 7.05 11.87 -17.23
CA LEU A 27 8.13 10.96 -17.66
C LEU A 27 9.50 11.46 -17.21
N MET A 28 9.77 12.76 -17.39
CA MET A 28 11.01 13.39 -16.90
C MET A 28 11.18 13.27 -15.39
N ALA A 29 10.10 13.43 -14.62
CA ALA A 29 10.13 13.27 -13.17
C ALA A 29 10.46 11.82 -12.76
N ARG A 30 9.89 10.82 -13.44
CA ARG A 30 10.17 9.40 -13.19
C ARG A 30 11.62 9.02 -13.54
N LEU A 31 12.16 9.54 -14.64
CA LEU A 31 13.55 9.26 -15.05
C LEU A 31 14.60 9.91 -14.14
N ARG A 32 14.23 11.00 -13.46
CA ARG A 32 15.08 11.65 -12.45
C ARG A 32 15.07 10.91 -11.11
N GLN A 33 14.02 10.15 -10.82
CA GLN A 33 13.98 9.27 -9.66
C GLN A 33 14.98 8.13 -9.89
N LYS A 34 16.03 8.08 -9.06
CA LYS A 34 16.96 6.94 -8.98
C LYS A 34 16.13 5.67 -8.72
N PRO A 35 16.54 4.48 -9.18
CA PRO A 35 15.92 3.22 -8.76
C PRO A 35 16.33 2.92 -7.31
N GLU A 36 15.86 3.75 -6.39
CA GLU A 36 15.61 3.38 -5.01
C GLU A 36 14.11 3.56 -4.82
N ASP A 37 13.46 2.41 -4.91
CA ASP A 37 12.12 2.08 -4.47
C ASP A 37 10.91 2.78 -5.10
N PRO A 38 9.88 1.99 -5.47
CA PRO A 38 8.61 2.54 -5.90
C PRO A 38 8.04 3.42 -4.78
N ARG A 39 7.84 4.71 -5.06
CA ARG A 39 7.02 5.67 -4.32
C ARG A 39 6.72 5.25 -2.86
N ALA A 40 7.64 5.61 -1.98
CA ALA A 40 7.48 5.46 -0.53
C ALA A 40 6.29 6.27 0.06
N GLU A 41 5.54 7.04 -0.73
CA GLU A 41 4.35 7.75 -0.21
C GLU A 41 3.15 6.82 0.05
N ASP A 42 3.08 5.65 -0.62
CA ASP A 42 2.03 4.66 -0.36
C ASP A 42 2.48 3.54 0.61
N ALA A 43 3.79 3.31 0.74
CA ALA A 43 4.35 2.31 1.67
C ALA A 43 4.69 2.88 3.06
N ALA A 44 4.98 4.18 3.20
CA ALA A 44 5.39 4.81 4.45
C ALA A 44 4.24 5.25 5.38
N LYS A 45 3.08 4.59 5.28
CA LYS A 45 2.13 4.50 6.41
C LYS A 45 2.23 3.16 7.13
N SER A 46 3.35 2.46 7.01
CA SER A 46 3.75 1.35 7.87
C SER A 46 4.10 1.79 9.32
N GLY A 47 3.47 2.87 9.81
CA GLY A 47 3.33 3.02 11.25
C GLY A 47 2.53 1.83 11.77
N VAL A 48 2.71 1.48 13.05
CA VAL A 48 1.88 0.50 13.76
C VAL A 48 0.46 1.06 13.85
N ARG A 49 -0.26 1.03 12.74
CA ARG A 49 -1.61 1.58 12.61
C ARG A 49 -2.57 0.51 13.10
N ILE A 50 -3.31 0.87 14.15
CA ILE A 50 -4.39 0.04 14.66
C ILE A 50 -5.67 0.39 13.90
N ILE A 51 -6.23 -0.60 13.22
CA ILE A 51 -7.49 -0.53 12.50
C ILE A 51 -8.63 -0.98 13.43
N ARG A 52 -9.74 -0.24 13.39
CA ARG A 52 -10.94 -0.57 14.18
C ARG A 52 -11.65 -1.81 13.60
N ARG A 53 -12.38 -2.54 14.45
CA ARG A 53 -13.09 -3.77 14.07
C ARG A 53 -14.00 -3.61 12.84
N CYS A 54 -14.76 -2.52 12.76
CA CYS A 54 -15.66 -2.27 11.62
C CYS A 54 -14.91 -1.95 10.33
N GLU A 55 -13.76 -1.28 10.43
CA GLU A 55 -12.93 -0.94 9.27
C GLU A 55 -12.22 -2.19 8.73
N ALA A 56 -11.66 -3.02 9.60
CA ALA A 56 -11.08 -4.31 9.22
C ALA A 56 -12.12 -5.24 8.56
N ALA A 57 -13.38 -5.20 9.02
CA ALA A 57 -14.47 -6.02 8.45
C ALA A 57 -14.73 -5.64 6.99
N ARG A 58 -14.75 -4.33 6.71
CA ARG A 58 -14.94 -3.78 5.36
C ARG A 58 -13.77 -4.14 4.45
N LEU A 59 -12.53 -4.02 4.93
CA LEU A 59 -11.33 -4.36 4.15
C LEU A 59 -11.29 -5.85 3.76
N LEU A 60 -11.74 -6.72 4.66
CA LEU A 60 -11.78 -8.17 4.42
C LEU A 60 -13.08 -8.63 3.74
N SER A 61 -13.97 -7.70 3.36
CA SER A 61 -15.30 -7.98 2.80
C SER A 61 -16.07 -9.05 3.58
N CYS A 62 -16.04 -8.97 4.92
CA CYS A 62 -16.67 -9.95 5.78
C CYS A 62 -17.43 -9.31 6.95
N SER A 63 -18.27 -10.09 7.62
CA SER A 63 -19.01 -9.64 8.79
C SER A 63 -18.09 -9.41 10.01
N THR A 64 -18.50 -8.58 10.96
CA THR A 64 -17.78 -8.42 12.23
C THR A 64 -17.72 -9.73 13.03
N ARG A 65 -18.77 -10.57 12.93
CA ARG A 65 -18.83 -11.89 13.57
C ARG A 65 -17.81 -12.87 13.00
N THR A 66 -17.58 -12.84 11.68
CA THR A 66 -16.52 -13.65 11.03
C THR A 66 -15.14 -13.18 11.44
N LEU A 67 -14.94 -11.87 11.56
CA LEU A 67 -13.70 -11.31 12.10
C LEU A 67 -13.45 -11.76 13.55
N ASP A 68 -14.48 -11.79 14.37
CA ASP A 68 -14.36 -12.27 15.76
C ASP A 68 -13.96 -13.74 15.81
N LYS A 69 -14.54 -14.59 14.93
CA LYS A 69 -14.14 -16.00 14.78
C LYS A 69 -12.66 -16.14 14.36
N LEU A 70 -12.20 -15.33 13.40
CA LEU A 70 -10.80 -15.32 12.96
C LEU A 70 -9.85 -14.92 14.09
N ALA A 71 -10.26 -13.97 14.93
CA ALA A 71 -9.48 -13.57 16.10
C ALA A 71 -9.42 -14.67 17.17
N THR A 72 -10.54 -15.36 17.43
CA THR A 72 -10.57 -16.50 18.38
C THR A 72 -9.76 -17.68 17.86
N ALA A 73 -9.72 -17.89 16.54
CA ALA A 73 -8.89 -18.90 15.88
C ALA A 73 -7.38 -18.55 15.87
N GLY A 74 -6.99 -17.36 16.34
CA GLY A 74 -5.59 -16.92 16.39
C GLY A 74 -5.02 -16.42 15.06
N LEU A 75 -5.81 -16.38 13.98
CA LEU A 75 -5.38 -15.93 12.65
C LEU A 75 -5.24 -14.40 12.56
N LEU A 76 -5.95 -13.65 13.41
CA LEU A 76 -5.85 -12.20 13.47
C LEU A 76 -5.81 -11.71 14.93
N PRO A 77 -4.62 -11.46 15.50
CA PRO A 77 -4.48 -11.16 16.92
C PRO A 77 -5.04 -9.77 17.25
N ARG A 78 -5.87 -9.71 18.29
CA ARG A 78 -6.40 -8.43 18.80
C ARG A 78 -5.30 -7.71 19.59
N ARG A 79 -5.00 -6.46 19.24
CA ARG A 79 -4.07 -5.62 20.01
C ARG A 79 -4.79 -4.87 21.13
N LYS A 80 -4.26 -5.01 22.35
CA LYS A 80 -4.63 -4.19 23.50
C LYS A 80 -3.58 -3.10 23.68
N LEU A 81 -4.03 -1.86 23.83
CA LEU A 81 -3.16 -0.75 24.22
C LEU A 81 -2.91 -0.80 25.75
N PRO A 82 -1.75 -0.34 26.24
CA PRO A 82 -1.49 -0.25 27.67
C PRO A 82 -2.56 0.63 28.35
N GLY A 83 -3.02 0.22 29.53
CA GLY A 83 -4.07 0.94 30.27
C GLY A 83 -5.50 0.78 29.74
N ARG A 84 -5.74 -0.15 28.79
CA ARG A 84 -7.09 -0.46 28.29
C ARG A 84 -7.52 -1.88 28.67
N VAL A 85 -8.74 -2.00 29.17
CA VAL A 85 -9.38 -3.29 29.49
C VAL A 85 -9.80 -4.05 28.23
N ARG A 86 -10.25 -3.31 27.20
CA ARG A 86 -10.72 -3.87 25.92
C ARG A 86 -9.66 -3.70 24.84
N ALA A 87 -9.60 -4.65 23.91
CA ALA A 87 -8.76 -4.54 22.72
C ALA A 87 -9.19 -3.37 21.83
N SER A 88 -8.22 -2.63 21.31
CA SER A 88 -8.44 -1.42 20.52
C SER A 88 -8.70 -1.72 19.04
N GLY A 89 -8.22 -2.87 18.55
CA GLY A 89 -8.40 -3.26 17.15
C GLY A 89 -7.40 -4.31 16.70
N PHE A 90 -7.06 -4.24 15.41
CA PHE A 90 -6.11 -5.11 14.72
C PHE A 90 -5.00 -4.28 14.10
N LEU A 91 -3.84 -4.86 13.84
CA LEU A 91 -2.80 -4.18 13.07
C LEU A 91 -3.18 -4.14 11.60
N ALA A 92 -2.90 -3.01 10.95
CA ALA A 92 -3.06 -2.87 9.51
C ALA A 92 -2.26 -3.94 8.75
N SER A 93 -0.99 -4.13 9.15
CA SER A 93 -0.09 -5.15 8.58
C SER A 93 -0.68 -6.55 8.57
N ASP A 94 -1.34 -6.95 9.67
CA ASP A 94 -1.86 -8.31 9.82
C ASP A 94 -3.11 -8.51 8.94
N VAL A 95 -3.92 -7.46 8.78
CA VAL A 95 -5.07 -7.47 7.87
C VAL A 95 -4.61 -7.54 6.42
N ASP A 96 -3.61 -6.73 6.05
CA ASP A 96 -3.06 -6.71 4.69
C ASP A 96 -2.38 -8.04 4.33
N ALA A 97 -1.65 -8.64 5.27
CA ALA A 97 -1.05 -9.97 5.10
C ALA A 97 -2.12 -11.06 4.88
N LEU A 98 -3.25 -10.97 5.59
CA LEU A 98 -4.37 -11.90 5.42
C LEU A 98 -5.02 -11.75 4.04
N ILE A 99 -5.15 -10.51 3.54
CA ILE A 99 -5.66 -10.23 2.19
C ILE A 99 -4.72 -10.82 1.14
N ALA A 100 -3.42 -10.55 1.25
CA ALA A 100 -2.40 -11.07 0.33
C ALA A 100 -2.39 -12.60 0.30
N THR A 101 -2.47 -13.25 1.46
CA THR A 101 -2.50 -14.72 1.58
C THR A 101 -3.76 -15.31 0.95
N ARG A 102 -4.92 -14.65 1.13
CA ARG A 102 -6.19 -15.09 0.54
C ARG A 102 -6.20 -14.95 -0.98
N MET A 103 -5.62 -13.88 -1.53
CA MET A 103 -5.51 -13.68 -2.97
C MET A 103 -4.60 -14.73 -3.65
N LEU A 104 -3.58 -15.22 -2.95
CA LEU A 104 -2.68 -16.26 -3.47
C LEU A 104 -3.31 -17.67 -3.51
N ARG A 105 -4.44 -17.89 -2.82
CA ARG A 105 -5.14 -19.17 -2.82
C ARG A 105 -6.34 -19.10 -3.77
N PRO A 106 -6.25 -19.59 -5.02
CA PRO A 106 -7.42 -19.65 -5.88
C PRO A 106 -8.48 -20.50 -5.18
N ALA A 107 -9.72 -20.00 -5.18
CA ALA A 107 -10.87 -20.74 -4.69
C ALA A 107 -10.98 -22.04 -5.51
N ALA A 108 -10.90 -23.18 -4.83
CA ALA A 108 -11.23 -24.49 -5.37
C ALA A 108 -12.75 -24.67 -5.38
#